data_AF-A0A1F2R1S0-F1
#
_entry.id   AF-A0A1F2R1S0-F1
#
_cell.length_a   1.000
_cell.length_b   1.000
_cell.length_c   1.000
_cell.angle_alpha   90.00
_cell.angle_beta   90.00
_cell.angle_gamma   90.00
#
_symmetry.space_group_name_H-M   'P 1'
#
loop_
_entity.id
_entity.type
_entity.pdbx_description
1 polymer ?
#
loop_
_entity_poly.entity_id
_entity_poly.type
_entity_poly.pdbx_seq_one_letter_code
_entity_poly.pdbx_strand_id
1 'polypeptide(L)'
;MRVGHTAFEQGDYFQAERMFLKALELAETSVEKDRLTAVSLNLLGRVYIKQGKYAEAQSAYERSLAIKEKHLEATDAALIEDLRGLSSSYQAQARYLEAEPLLERALQIAEEKLGAEHRDVSIILNDLGMLSVYLGRPADAVAFYQRSLEIAEGTSEPDDPHVATVLSNLADLYWRQRRFDDAEPLLKRALEIRERILPPDHPDVVQTLDILGVLYHDTGRIAEAEALYRRGLVIYERVLGPEHPRVATLLNNIAEALREQDRKAEAETLYRRAIEIQEKKLGLEHPDLALTLGNLGLLMASEGKYDEAESLFLLVLEIYEKSFGSYSPHVGNTLLELAGAYQNQGKYAEAEVSIQRVLQIGERVLGPNHPTLARILDRCAGILRKMNREGEAQQLEARAAAIRARQATVTDSKLSENEYQAIGSLRTINTAAITYASTYVSGFPPTLAALGPAVAGSPSCDAADLLSVELSSGKKSDYVFVYQAGPLLAEPPAACSIAGAESYTVTARPARYGVDGKRSFFTDETGVIRWTEEDREATADDSPID
;
A
#
# COMPACT_ATOMS: atom_id res chain seq x y z
N MET A 1 -1.56 8.52 33.75
CA MET A 1 -1.00 7.30 33.12
C MET A 1 -1.98 6.12 33.17
N ARG A 2 -2.24 5.45 34.31
CA ARG A 2 -3.16 4.28 34.37
C ARG A 2 -4.52 4.50 33.70
N VAL A 3 -5.22 5.60 34.03
CA VAL A 3 -6.50 5.95 33.40
C VAL A 3 -6.38 6.12 31.87
N GLY A 4 -5.28 6.70 31.40
CA GLY A 4 -5.01 6.82 29.96
C GLY A 4 -4.75 5.47 29.29
N HIS A 5 -4.08 4.54 30.00
CA HIS A 5 -3.84 3.19 29.49
C HIS A 5 -5.15 2.41 29.35
N THR A 6 -6.04 2.48 30.35
CA THR A 6 -7.37 1.87 30.28
C THR A 6 -8.20 2.46 29.14
N ALA A 7 -8.17 3.78 28.94
CA ALA A 7 -8.85 4.41 27.81
C ALA A 7 -8.28 3.95 26.47
N PHE A 8 -6.96 3.82 26.36
CA PHE A 8 -6.28 3.31 25.17
C PHE A 8 -6.69 1.87 24.83
N GLU A 9 -6.75 0.99 25.84
CA GLU A 9 -7.19 -0.40 25.69
C GLU A 9 -8.66 -0.49 25.26
N GLN A 10 -9.49 0.46 25.69
CA GLN A 10 -10.89 0.57 25.29
C GLN A 10 -11.08 1.20 23.89
N GLY A 11 -10.00 1.63 23.23
CA GLY A 11 -10.06 2.30 21.94
C GLY A 11 -10.47 3.79 22.01
N ASP A 12 -10.64 4.35 23.21
CA ASP A 12 -10.91 5.78 23.39
C ASP A 12 -9.60 6.57 23.37
N TYR A 13 -9.08 6.75 22.16
CA TYR A 13 -7.79 7.41 21.93
C TYR A 13 -7.82 8.89 22.28
N PHE A 14 -8.97 9.57 22.20
CA PHE A 14 -9.09 10.98 22.58
C PHE A 14 -9.00 11.15 24.10
N GLN A 15 -9.69 10.30 24.85
CA GLN A 15 -9.58 10.27 26.31
C GLN A 15 -8.15 9.87 26.73
N ALA A 16 -7.55 8.88 26.06
CA ALA A 16 -6.17 8.48 26.33
C ALA A 16 -5.17 9.63 26.12
N GLU A 17 -5.24 10.33 24.98
CA GLU A 17 -4.43 11.52 24.67
C GLU A 17 -4.57 12.56 25.78
N ARG A 18 -5.80 12.94 26.13
CA ARG A 18 -6.07 13.93 27.19
C ARG A 18 -5.46 13.52 28.53
N MET A 19 -5.55 12.24 28.89
CA MET A 19 -5.01 11.73 30.15
C MET A 19 -3.48 11.67 30.15
N PHE A 20 -2.83 11.41 29.01
CA PHE A 20 -1.38 11.42 28.90
C PHE A 20 -0.80 12.84 28.80
N LEU A 21 -1.47 13.78 28.12
CA LEU A 21 -1.12 15.20 28.14
C LEU A 21 -1.18 15.77 29.56
N LYS A 22 -2.23 15.43 30.32
CA LYS A 22 -2.31 15.81 31.74
C LYS A 22 -1.20 15.18 32.58
N ALA A 23 -0.79 13.94 32.27
CA ALA A 23 0.33 13.30 32.96
C ALA A 23 1.66 14.00 32.64
N LEU A 24 1.84 14.46 31.39
CA LEU A 24 2.99 15.22 30.94
C LEU A 24 3.10 16.58 31.66
N GLU A 25 1.98 17.31 31.79
CA GLU A 25 1.92 18.57 32.54
C GLU A 25 2.29 18.37 34.02
N LEU A 26 1.73 17.34 34.67
CA LEU A 26 2.05 17.03 36.06
C LEU A 26 3.51 16.58 36.25
N ALA A 27 4.11 15.95 35.24
CA ALA A 27 5.51 15.52 35.29
C ALA A 27 6.48 16.70 35.47
N GLU A 28 6.14 17.89 34.97
CA GLU A 28 6.99 19.09 35.08
C GLU A 28 7.26 19.51 36.53
N THR A 29 6.33 19.20 37.44
CA THR A 29 6.41 19.52 38.87
C THR A 29 6.95 18.37 39.73
N SER A 30 7.27 17.22 39.11
CA SER A 30 7.72 16.02 39.81
C SER A 30 9.24 15.98 40.02
N VAL A 31 9.67 15.31 41.09
CA VAL A 31 11.09 14.99 41.33
C VAL A 31 11.60 13.99 40.29
N GLU A 32 10.73 13.12 39.75
CA GLU A 32 11.03 12.18 38.66
C GLU A 32 10.70 12.76 37.27
N LYS A 33 10.90 14.08 37.08
CA LYS A 33 10.48 14.81 35.87
C LYS A 33 10.90 14.11 34.58
N ASP A 34 12.18 13.82 34.40
CA ASP A 34 12.70 13.27 33.14
C ASP A 34 12.10 11.89 32.83
N ARG A 35 12.04 11.00 33.84
CA ARG A 35 11.43 9.68 33.70
C ARG A 35 9.94 9.77 33.33
N LEU A 36 9.17 10.56 34.06
CA LEU A 36 7.72 10.68 33.82
C LEU A 36 7.40 11.40 32.50
N THR A 37 8.24 12.36 32.11
CA THR A 37 8.15 13.05 30.81
C THR A 37 8.37 12.05 29.67
N ALA A 38 9.45 11.28 29.72
CA ALA A 38 9.77 10.29 28.69
C ALA A 38 8.68 9.22 28.56
N VAL A 39 8.22 8.64 29.67
CA VAL A 39 7.12 7.65 29.66
C VAL A 39 5.82 8.25 29.11
N SER A 40 5.47 9.48 29.50
CA SER A 40 4.26 10.14 28.98
C SER A 40 4.35 10.41 27.48
N LEU A 41 5.53 10.83 26.98
CA LEU A 41 5.77 11.07 25.56
C LEU A 41 5.72 9.77 24.73
N ASN A 42 6.30 8.68 25.22
CA ASN A 42 6.18 7.36 24.56
C ASN A 42 4.71 6.94 24.44
N LEU A 43 3.96 7.04 25.54
CA LEU A 43 2.54 6.69 25.56
C LEU A 43 1.72 7.60 24.62
N LEU A 44 2.01 8.90 24.59
CA LEU A 44 1.40 9.83 23.62
C LEU A 44 1.73 9.44 22.18
N GLY A 45 2.98 9.07 21.90
CA GLY A 45 3.39 8.56 20.58
C GLY A 45 2.51 7.39 20.13
N ARG A 46 2.25 6.43 21.03
CA ARG A 46 1.35 5.29 20.75
C ARG A 46 -0.07 5.74 20.43
N VAL A 47 -0.60 6.72 21.15
CA VAL A 47 -1.94 7.28 20.88
C VAL A 47 -1.98 8.01 19.55
N TYR A 48 -0.98 8.83 19.25
CA TYR A 48 -0.89 9.59 18.02
C TYR A 48 -0.83 8.70 16.78
N ILE A 49 -0.09 7.58 16.84
CA ILE A 49 -0.14 6.55 15.78
C ILE A 49 -1.59 6.08 15.54
N LYS A 50 -2.33 5.71 16.59
CA LYS A 50 -3.73 5.24 16.46
C LYS A 50 -4.68 6.29 15.89
N GLN A 51 -4.37 7.57 16.09
CA GLN A 51 -5.15 8.69 15.57
C GLN A 51 -4.72 9.15 14.16
N GLY A 52 -3.67 8.57 13.57
CA GLY A 52 -3.12 9.01 12.29
C GLY A 52 -2.21 10.25 12.36
N LYS A 53 -1.89 10.72 13.57
CA LYS A 53 -1.04 11.90 13.84
C LYS A 53 0.44 11.52 13.81
N TYR A 54 0.95 11.09 12.66
CA TYR A 54 2.27 10.45 12.55
C TYR A 54 3.44 11.40 12.82
N ALA A 55 3.31 12.67 12.46
CA ALA A 55 4.34 13.68 12.74
C ALA A 55 4.44 13.99 14.24
N GLU A 56 3.30 14.10 14.93
CA GLU A 56 3.26 14.27 16.38
C GLU A 56 3.77 13.02 17.11
N ALA A 57 3.45 11.82 16.59
CA ALA A 57 4.01 10.58 17.11
C ALA A 57 5.53 10.55 17.01
N GLN A 58 6.07 10.90 15.84
CA GLN A 58 7.51 11.00 15.59
C GLN A 58 8.17 11.94 16.60
N SER A 59 7.66 13.18 16.72
CA SER A 59 8.20 14.17 17.65
C SER A 59 8.14 13.70 19.11
N ALA A 60 7.07 13.01 19.50
CA ALA A 60 6.93 12.46 20.85
C ALA A 60 7.98 11.38 21.15
N TYR A 61 8.20 10.44 20.22
CA TYR A 61 9.20 9.38 20.38
C TYR A 61 10.63 9.94 20.37
N GLU A 62 10.97 10.85 19.46
CA GLU A 62 12.30 11.51 19.41
C GLU A 62 12.62 12.21 20.73
N ARG A 63 11.64 12.94 21.29
CA ARG A 63 11.81 13.61 22.59
C ARG A 63 11.92 12.62 23.74
N SER A 64 11.15 11.54 23.73
CA SER A 64 11.25 10.48 24.75
C SER A 64 12.62 9.82 24.74
N LEU A 65 13.08 9.44 23.54
CA LEU A 65 14.37 8.79 23.32
C LEU A 65 15.52 9.69 23.78
N ALA A 66 15.51 10.97 23.40
CA ALA A 66 16.55 11.93 23.80
C ALA A 66 16.63 12.13 25.32
N ILE A 67 15.49 12.12 26.03
CA ILE A 67 15.47 12.22 27.50
C ILE A 67 16.05 10.93 28.11
N LYS A 68 15.64 9.75 27.62
CA LYS A 68 16.12 8.45 28.10
C LYS A 68 17.64 8.31 27.91
N GLU A 69 18.16 8.64 26.73
CA GLU A 69 19.59 8.54 26.42
C GLU A 69 20.46 9.49 27.26
N LYS A 70 19.94 10.67 27.61
CA LYS A 70 20.73 11.72 28.27
C LYS A 70 20.67 11.68 29.80
N HIS A 71 19.53 11.31 30.36
CA HIS A 71 19.22 11.60 31.76
C HIS A 71 18.85 10.37 32.58
N LEU A 72 18.62 9.22 31.95
CA LEU A 72 18.24 8.00 32.63
C LEU A 72 19.31 6.95 32.40
N GLU A 73 19.57 6.10 33.39
CA GLU A 73 20.02 4.74 33.11
C GLU A 73 18.85 4.04 32.41
N ALA A 74 18.59 4.40 31.16
CA ALA A 74 17.47 3.88 30.41
C ALA A 74 17.66 2.38 30.30
N THR A 75 16.68 1.62 30.79
CA THR A 75 16.70 0.18 30.60
C THR A 75 16.63 -0.11 29.11
N ASP A 76 17.33 -1.15 28.68
CA ASP A 76 17.40 -1.54 27.26
C ASP A 76 16.00 -1.69 26.66
N ALA A 77 15.06 -2.25 27.43
CA ALA A 77 13.65 -2.38 27.06
C ALA A 77 12.96 -1.03 26.76
N ALA A 78 13.22 0.02 27.56
CA ALA A 78 12.57 1.32 27.37
C ALA A 78 13.10 2.07 26.13
N LEU A 79 14.35 1.84 25.75
CA LEU A 79 14.92 2.37 24.50
C LEU A 79 14.39 1.60 23.30
N ILE A 80 14.30 0.27 23.39
CA ILE A 80 13.73 -0.60 22.35
C ILE A 80 12.30 -0.15 22.01
N GLU A 81 11.45 0.11 23.02
CA GLU A 81 10.07 0.57 22.80
C GLU A 81 10.00 1.90 22.03
N ASP A 82 10.86 2.87 22.33
CA ASP A 82 10.89 4.16 21.61
C ASP A 82 11.40 4.00 20.18
N LEU A 83 12.46 3.22 19.98
CA LEU A 83 13.03 2.97 18.66
C LEU A 83 12.01 2.28 17.74
N ARG A 84 11.30 1.27 18.26
CA ARG A 84 10.20 0.60 17.54
C ARG A 84 9.03 1.54 17.27
N GLY A 85 8.65 2.37 18.24
CA GLY A 85 7.61 3.38 18.09
C GLY A 85 7.94 4.43 17.01
N LEU A 86 9.18 4.92 17.02
CA LEU A 86 9.68 5.87 16.03
C LEU A 86 9.76 5.22 14.64
N SER A 87 10.28 3.98 14.55
CA SER A 87 10.26 3.21 13.30
C SER A 87 8.84 3.07 12.74
N SER A 88 7.87 2.71 13.59
CA SER A 88 6.47 2.62 13.20
C SER A 88 5.93 3.96 12.66
N SER A 89 6.33 5.08 13.24
CA SER A 89 5.93 6.41 12.75
C SER A 89 6.52 6.75 11.38
N TYR A 90 7.74 6.30 11.08
CA TYR A 90 8.34 6.45 9.75
C TYR A 90 7.69 5.52 8.73
N GLN A 91 7.41 4.27 9.09
CA GLN A 91 6.69 3.32 8.22
C GLN A 91 5.31 3.85 7.83
N ALA A 92 4.59 4.48 8.77
CA ALA A 92 3.30 5.13 8.53
C ALA A 92 3.36 6.24 7.47
N GLN A 93 4.52 6.89 7.37
CA GLN A 93 4.80 7.97 6.41
C GLN A 93 5.48 7.43 5.13
N ALA A 94 5.52 6.10 4.93
CA ALA A 94 6.25 5.43 3.85
C ALA A 94 7.77 5.71 3.82
N ARG A 95 8.35 6.14 4.95
CA ARG A 95 9.78 6.45 5.11
C ARG A 95 10.55 5.20 5.57
N TYR A 96 10.47 4.14 4.78
CA TYR A 96 10.97 2.80 5.16
C TYR A 96 12.50 2.75 5.38
N LEU A 97 13.27 3.49 4.58
CA LEU A 97 14.74 3.55 4.71
C LEU A 97 15.20 4.22 6.01
N GLU A 98 14.40 5.13 6.56
CA GLU A 98 14.69 5.77 7.84
C GLU A 98 14.22 4.92 9.03
N ALA A 99 13.25 4.04 8.80
CA ALA A 99 12.71 3.12 9.79
C ALA A 99 13.65 1.93 10.09
N GLU A 100 14.44 1.51 9.10
CA GLU A 100 15.36 0.36 9.16
C GLU A 100 16.46 0.49 10.22
N PRO A 101 17.31 1.54 10.21
CA PRO A 101 18.41 1.65 11.17
C PRO A 101 17.93 1.73 12.62
N LEU A 102 16.69 2.18 12.85
CA LEU A 102 16.09 2.20 14.19
C LEU A 102 15.79 0.79 14.71
N LEU A 103 15.27 -0.09 13.85
CA LEU A 103 14.98 -1.47 14.22
C LEU A 103 16.27 -2.30 14.32
N GLU A 104 17.26 -2.06 13.47
CA GLU A 104 18.59 -2.69 13.59
C GLU A 104 19.25 -2.31 14.92
N ARG A 105 19.19 -1.03 15.29
CA ARG A 105 19.67 -0.56 16.59
C ARG A 105 18.90 -1.19 17.75
N ALA A 106 17.57 -1.28 17.66
CA ALA A 106 16.76 -1.93 18.67
C ALA A 106 17.13 -3.42 18.82
N LEU A 107 17.34 -4.12 17.69
CA LEU A 107 17.73 -5.52 17.65
C LEU A 107 19.08 -5.73 18.34
N GLN A 108 20.08 -4.91 17.99
CA GLN A 108 21.40 -4.98 18.61
C GLN A 108 21.34 -4.81 20.12
N ILE A 109 20.62 -3.78 20.60
CA ILE A 109 20.42 -3.54 22.04
C ILE A 109 19.74 -4.75 22.70
N ALA A 110 18.68 -5.29 22.09
CA ALA A 110 17.97 -6.44 22.62
C ALA A 110 18.86 -7.68 22.72
N GLU A 111 19.62 -8.01 21.68
CA GLU A 111 20.50 -9.18 21.65
C GLU A 111 21.64 -9.07 22.66
N GLU A 112 22.28 -7.90 22.76
CA GLU A 112 23.42 -7.68 23.67
C GLU A 112 23.01 -7.71 25.14
N LYS A 113 21.79 -7.27 25.46
CA LYS A 113 21.40 -6.93 26.84
C LYS A 113 20.37 -7.88 27.42
N LEU A 114 19.42 -8.31 26.61
CA LEU A 114 18.35 -9.22 27.00
C LEU A 114 18.69 -10.66 26.59
N GLY A 115 19.56 -10.82 25.58
CA GLY A 115 19.99 -12.09 25.01
C GLY A 115 19.27 -12.42 23.70
N ALA A 116 19.94 -13.17 22.83
CA ALA A 116 19.47 -13.48 21.47
C ALA A 116 18.13 -14.24 21.43
N GLU A 117 17.79 -14.97 22.48
CA GLU A 117 16.53 -15.72 22.60
C GLU A 117 15.44 -14.93 23.33
N HIS A 118 15.63 -13.64 23.65
CA HIS A 118 14.61 -12.90 24.40
C HIS A 118 13.36 -12.60 23.55
N ARG A 119 12.18 -12.55 24.16
CA ARG A 119 10.91 -12.24 23.49
C ARG A 119 10.95 -10.94 22.68
N ASP A 120 11.61 -9.90 23.18
CA ASP A 120 11.76 -8.63 22.46
C ASP A 120 12.56 -8.77 21.16
N VAL A 121 13.54 -9.68 21.11
CA VAL A 121 14.27 -9.99 19.86
C VAL A 121 13.29 -10.56 18.83
N SER A 122 12.43 -11.50 19.22
CA SER A 122 11.37 -12.01 18.33
C SER A 122 10.46 -10.89 17.82
N ILE A 123 10.04 -9.98 18.70
CA ILE A 123 9.15 -8.88 18.32
C ILE A 123 9.84 -7.94 17.30
N ILE A 124 11.11 -7.58 17.53
CA ILE A 124 11.86 -6.70 16.62
C ILE A 124 12.11 -7.39 15.28
N LEU A 125 12.43 -8.68 15.28
CA LEU A 125 12.59 -9.46 14.04
C LEU A 125 11.30 -9.51 13.23
N ASN A 126 10.14 -9.64 13.89
CA ASN A 126 8.86 -9.55 13.20
C ASN A 126 8.64 -8.17 12.52
N ASP A 127 9.03 -7.09 13.20
CA ASP A 127 8.93 -5.74 12.63
C ASP A 127 9.92 -5.53 11.47
N LEU A 128 11.13 -6.07 11.57
CA LEU A 128 12.12 -6.07 10.47
C LEU A 128 11.66 -6.92 9.29
N GLY A 129 10.98 -8.03 9.55
CA GLY A 129 10.35 -8.85 8.51
C GLY A 129 9.33 -8.04 7.73
N MET A 130 8.45 -7.32 8.43
CA MET A 130 7.45 -6.45 7.81
C MET A 130 8.08 -5.33 6.99
N LEU A 131 9.10 -4.67 7.56
CA LEU A 131 9.82 -3.60 6.87
C LEU A 131 10.55 -4.11 5.62
N SER A 132 11.12 -5.31 5.68
CA SER A 132 11.82 -5.93 4.55
C SER A 132 10.88 -6.26 3.40
N VAL A 133 9.61 -6.59 3.68
CA VAL A 133 8.58 -6.71 2.63
C VAL A 133 8.36 -5.37 1.92
N TYR A 134 8.26 -4.26 2.66
CA TYR A 134 8.09 -2.91 2.07
C TYR A 134 9.32 -2.45 1.28
N LEU A 135 10.52 -2.85 1.72
CA LEU A 135 11.77 -2.57 1.02
C LEU A 135 12.01 -3.49 -0.19
N GLY A 136 11.11 -4.43 -0.47
CA GLY A 136 11.23 -5.33 -1.62
C GLY A 136 12.26 -6.45 -1.43
N ARG A 137 12.58 -6.82 -0.19
CA ARG A 137 13.54 -7.88 0.20
C ARG A 137 12.81 -9.07 0.84
N PRO A 138 12.08 -9.89 0.04
CA PRO A 138 11.26 -10.97 0.57
C PRO A 138 12.08 -12.12 1.19
N ALA A 139 13.30 -12.35 0.72
CA ALA A 139 14.19 -13.38 1.29
C ALA A 139 14.59 -13.02 2.73
N ASP A 140 15.00 -11.78 2.96
CA ASP A 140 15.30 -11.26 4.30
C ASP A 140 14.07 -11.33 5.20
N ALA A 141 12.89 -10.95 4.67
CA ALA A 141 11.63 -11.03 5.42
C ALA A 141 11.32 -12.45 5.90
N VAL A 142 11.49 -13.47 5.03
CA VAL A 142 11.31 -14.88 5.44
C VAL A 142 12.29 -15.25 6.56
N ALA A 143 13.57 -14.88 6.44
CA ALA A 143 14.57 -15.19 7.45
C ALA A 143 14.24 -14.54 8.80
N PHE A 144 13.82 -13.27 8.79
CA PHE A 144 13.40 -12.56 9.99
C PHE A 144 12.17 -13.18 10.65
N TYR A 145 11.13 -13.52 9.87
CA TYR A 145 9.94 -14.15 10.42
C TYR A 145 10.18 -15.56 10.95
N GLN A 146 11.01 -16.37 10.27
CA GLN A 146 11.35 -17.71 10.75
C GLN A 146 12.10 -17.65 12.07
N ARG A 147 13.14 -16.80 12.16
CA ARG A 147 13.88 -16.60 13.40
C ARG A 147 13.00 -16.03 14.52
N SER A 148 12.12 -15.08 14.19
CA SER A 148 11.13 -14.53 15.12
C SER A 148 10.22 -15.63 15.68
N LEU A 149 9.74 -16.53 14.82
CA LEU A 149 8.88 -17.64 15.20
C LEU A 149 9.59 -18.64 16.10
N GLU A 150 10.82 -19.03 15.76
CA GLU A 150 11.64 -19.95 16.56
C GLU A 150 11.83 -19.41 17.99
N ILE A 151 12.20 -18.14 18.13
CA ILE A 151 12.38 -17.50 19.44
C ILE A 151 11.05 -17.41 20.19
N ALA A 152 9.96 -17.01 19.51
CA ALA A 152 8.64 -16.91 20.13
C ALA A 152 8.17 -18.27 20.64
N GLU A 153 8.37 -19.35 19.89
CA GLU A 153 8.01 -20.71 20.31
C GLU A 153 8.90 -21.24 21.44
N GLY A 154 10.17 -20.83 21.47
CA GLY A 154 11.13 -21.24 22.51
C GLY A 154 10.95 -20.53 23.84
N THR A 155 10.43 -19.29 23.83
CA THR A 155 10.33 -18.45 25.04
C THR A 155 8.93 -18.20 25.56
N SER A 156 7.93 -18.41 24.72
CA SER A 156 6.55 -18.18 25.11
C SER A 156 5.85 -19.45 25.56
N GLU A 157 4.83 -19.29 26.41
CA GLU A 157 3.85 -20.37 26.61
C GLU A 157 3.19 -20.72 25.25
N PRO A 158 2.68 -21.96 25.05
CA PRO A 158 2.08 -22.42 23.78
C PRO A 158 0.88 -21.62 23.24
N ASP A 159 0.55 -20.52 23.91
CA ASP A 159 -0.64 -19.67 23.82
C ASP A 159 -0.28 -18.17 23.77
N ASP A 160 0.93 -17.78 23.35
CA ASP A 160 1.27 -16.36 23.21
C ASP A 160 0.64 -15.74 21.94
N PRO A 161 -0.13 -14.64 22.05
CA PRO A 161 -0.66 -13.90 20.90
C PRO A 161 0.40 -13.48 19.87
N HIS A 162 1.65 -13.29 20.32
CA HIS A 162 2.77 -12.94 19.45
C HIS A 162 3.08 -14.06 18.45
N VAL A 163 3.03 -15.32 18.86
CA VAL A 163 3.24 -16.48 17.96
C VAL A 163 2.21 -16.45 16.82
N ALA A 164 0.93 -16.22 17.12
CA ALA A 164 -0.11 -16.12 16.10
C ALA A 164 0.12 -14.95 15.12
N THR A 165 0.71 -13.86 15.61
CA THR A 165 1.04 -12.69 14.79
C THR A 165 2.16 -13.01 13.80
N VAL A 166 3.26 -13.60 14.27
CA VAL A 166 4.39 -14.00 13.41
C VAL A 166 3.96 -15.05 12.38
N LEU A 167 3.18 -16.06 12.80
CA LEU A 167 2.63 -17.08 11.89
C LEU A 167 1.80 -16.47 10.77
N SER A 168 0.94 -15.51 11.10
CA SER A 168 0.07 -14.88 10.11
C SER A 168 0.86 -13.97 9.15
N ASN A 169 1.91 -13.29 9.63
CA ASN A 169 2.82 -12.49 8.80
C ASN A 169 3.63 -13.35 7.82
N LEU A 170 4.18 -14.47 8.31
CA LEU A 170 4.91 -15.41 7.47
C LEU A 170 3.98 -16.07 6.44
N ALA A 171 2.74 -16.37 6.83
CA ALA A 171 1.73 -16.90 5.91
C ALA A 171 1.35 -15.90 4.81
N ASP A 172 1.18 -14.61 5.13
CA ASP A 172 1.01 -13.56 4.12
C ASP A 172 2.20 -13.55 3.15
N LEU A 173 3.41 -13.57 3.74
CA LEU A 173 4.68 -13.93 3.12
C LEU A 173 4.55 -14.91 1.95
N TYR A 174 4.18 -16.14 2.33
CA TYR A 174 4.07 -17.27 1.42
C TYR A 174 2.89 -17.16 0.46
N TRP A 175 1.76 -16.60 0.90
CA TRP A 175 0.61 -16.36 0.03
C TRP A 175 0.95 -15.41 -1.12
N ARG A 176 1.68 -14.31 -0.86
CA ARG A 176 2.18 -13.38 -1.91
C ARG A 176 3.13 -14.08 -2.90
N GLN A 177 3.90 -15.05 -2.42
CA GLN A 177 4.77 -15.90 -3.25
C GLN A 177 4.02 -17.04 -3.96
N ARG A 178 2.69 -17.11 -3.84
CA ARG A 178 1.83 -18.20 -4.36
C ARG A 178 2.15 -19.58 -3.76
N ARG A 179 2.81 -19.60 -2.61
CA ARG A 179 3.13 -20.80 -1.82
C ARG A 179 2.00 -21.11 -0.85
N PHE A 180 0.82 -21.42 -1.38
CA PHE A 180 -0.40 -21.60 -0.59
C PHE A 180 -0.31 -22.77 0.38
N ASP A 181 0.36 -23.86 -0.02
CA ASP A 181 0.57 -25.05 0.82
C ASP A 181 1.41 -24.76 2.06
N ASP A 182 2.30 -23.76 1.99
CA ASP A 182 3.09 -23.30 3.14
C ASP A 182 2.29 -22.30 4.00
N ALA A 183 1.42 -21.48 3.41
CA ALA A 183 0.66 -20.45 4.11
C ALA A 183 -0.53 -21.01 4.91
N GLU A 184 -1.28 -21.98 4.36
CA GLU A 184 -2.48 -22.55 4.98
C GLU A 184 -2.24 -23.12 6.41
N PRO A 185 -1.24 -24.00 6.64
CA PRO A 185 -1.02 -24.57 7.96
C PRO A 185 -0.66 -23.50 9.00
N LEU A 186 0.06 -22.45 8.60
CA LEU A 186 0.43 -21.34 9.49
C LEU A 186 -0.80 -20.54 9.91
N LEU A 187 -1.71 -20.22 8.98
CA LEU A 187 -2.95 -19.49 9.28
C LEU A 187 -3.91 -20.31 10.15
N LYS A 188 -4.05 -21.61 9.90
CA LYS A 188 -4.85 -22.50 10.76
C LYS A 188 -4.33 -22.50 12.19
N ARG A 189 -3.01 -22.65 12.35
CA ARG A 189 -2.39 -22.62 13.67
C ARG A 189 -2.52 -21.26 14.36
N ALA A 190 -2.38 -20.16 13.63
CA ALA A 190 -2.62 -18.82 14.17
C ALA A 190 -4.06 -18.63 14.64
N LEU A 191 -5.03 -19.18 13.89
CA LEU A 191 -6.45 -19.14 14.25
C LEU A 191 -6.70 -19.96 15.53
N GLU A 192 -6.16 -21.18 15.61
CA GLU A 192 -6.29 -22.05 16.79
C GLU A 192 -5.72 -21.40 18.06
N ILE A 193 -4.56 -20.73 17.96
CA ILE A 193 -3.97 -19.97 19.07
C ILE A 193 -4.90 -18.82 19.47
N ARG A 194 -5.36 -18.01 18.50
CA ARG A 194 -6.24 -16.85 18.77
C ARG A 194 -7.58 -17.28 19.38
N GLU A 195 -8.18 -18.37 18.92
CA GLU A 195 -9.45 -18.90 19.46
C GLU A 195 -9.33 -19.43 20.89
N ARG A 196 -8.15 -19.90 21.29
CA ARG A 196 -7.90 -20.44 22.63
C ARG A 196 -7.68 -19.34 23.66
N ILE A 197 -7.07 -18.22 23.27
CA ILE A 197 -6.59 -17.19 24.20
C ILE A 197 -7.42 -15.92 24.19
N LEU A 198 -8.15 -15.67 23.10
CA LEU A 198 -9.01 -14.51 22.96
C LEU A 198 -10.48 -14.92 23.13
N PRO A 199 -11.34 -14.01 23.60
CA PRO A 199 -12.77 -14.21 23.49
C PRO A 199 -13.15 -14.54 22.03
N PRO A 200 -14.17 -15.38 21.79
CA PRO A 200 -14.62 -15.74 20.43
C PRO A 200 -14.99 -14.54 19.55
N ASP A 201 -15.20 -13.40 20.19
CA ASP A 201 -15.66 -12.14 19.63
C ASP A 201 -14.49 -11.22 19.26
N HIS A 202 -13.24 -11.63 19.50
CA HIS A 202 -12.11 -10.73 19.36
C HIS A 202 -11.81 -10.40 17.87
N PRO A 203 -11.55 -9.12 17.52
CA PRO A 203 -11.27 -8.73 16.13
C PRO A 203 -10.10 -9.46 15.45
N ASP A 204 -9.12 -9.93 16.21
CA ASP A 204 -7.96 -10.67 15.67
C ASP A 204 -8.35 -12.07 15.18
N VAL A 205 -9.38 -12.69 15.77
CA VAL A 205 -9.95 -13.94 15.25
C VAL A 205 -10.49 -13.69 13.85
N VAL A 206 -11.24 -12.59 13.66
CA VAL A 206 -11.83 -12.24 12.37
C VAL A 206 -10.78 -11.90 11.31
N GLN A 207 -9.69 -11.21 11.69
CA GLN A 207 -8.57 -10.97 10.76
C GLN A 207 -7.98 -12.28 10.22
N THR A 208 -7.80 -13.28 11.10
CA THR A 208 -7.27 -14.58 10.68
C THR A 208 -8.26 -15.33 9.77
N LEU A 209 -9.56 -15.28 10.10
CA LEU A 209 -10.61 -15.88 9.29
C LEU A 209 -10.67 -15.25 7.89
N ASP A 210 -10.51 -13.94 7.80
CA ASP A 210 -10.53 -13.20 6.53
C ASP A 210 -9.32 -13.58 5.67
N ILE A 211 -8.09 -13.59 6.22
CA ILE A 211 -6.88 -13.98 5.49
C ILE A 211 -6.96 -15.45 5.02
N LEU A 212 -7.44 -16.36 5.87
CA LEU A 212 -7.64 -17.75 5.48
C LEU A 212 -8.74 -17.90 4.43
N GLY A 213 -9.80 -17.07 4.51
CA GLY A 213 -10.83 -16.97 3.49
C GLY A 213 -10.28 -16.52 2.14
N VAL A 214 -9.38 -15.52 2.12
CA VAL A 214 -8.70 -15.07 0.90
C VAL A 214 -7.82 -16.17 0.32
N LEU A 215 -7.09 -16.92 1.15
CA LEU A 215 -6.31 -18.06 0.70
C LEU A 215 -7.20 -19.13 0.05
N TYR A 216 -8.33 -19.47 0.67
CA TYR A 216 -9.28 -20.43 0.11
C TYR A 216 -9.94 -19.93 -1.17
N HIS A 217 -10.23 -18.63 -1.26
CA HIS A 217 -10.73 -18.01 -2.48
C HIS A 217 -9.73 -18.17 -3.62
N ASP A 218 -8.46 -17.79 -3.39
CA ASP A 218 -7.39 -17.85 -4.38
C ASP A 218 -7.05 -19.26 -4.85
N THR A 219 -7.26 -20.26 -3.99
CA THR A 219 -7.07 -21.69 -4.30
C THR A 219 -8.32 -22.37 -4.87
N GLY A 220 -9.41 -21.62 -5.09
CA GLY A 220 -10.66 -22.12 -5.69
C GLY A 220 -11.60 -22.86 -4.72
N ARG A 221 -11.31 -22.85 -3.41
CA ARG A 221 -12.13 -23.44 -2.34
C ARG A 221 -13.21 -22.45 -1.88
N ILE A 222 -14.03 -22.00 -2.82
CA ILE A 222 -14.93 -20.86 -2.65
C ILE A 222 -15.96 -21.06 -1.52
N ALA A 223 -16.52 -22.27 -1.38
CA ALA A 223 -17.48 -22.57 -0.31
C ALA A 223 -16.85 -22.49 1.09
N GLU A 224 -15.57 -22.85 1.22
CA GLU A 224 -14.84 -22.77 2.49
C GLU A 224 -14.50 -21.31 2.81
N ALA A 225 -14.14 -20.51 1.80
CA ALA A 225 -13.98 -19.06 1.96
C ALA A 225 -15.29 -18.39 2.44
N GLU A 226 -16.43 -18.70 1.81
CA GLU A 226 -17.74 -18.17 2.22
C GLU A 226 -18.04 -18.49 3.71
N ALA A 227 -17.79 -19.73 4.13
CA ALA A 227 -18.03 -20.14 5.51
C ALA A 227 -17.19 -19.33 6.52
N LEU A 228 -15.92 -19.08 6.21
CA LEU A 228 -15.03 -18.27 7.04
C LEU A 228 -15.46 -16.81 7.10
N TYR A 229 -15.79 -16.21 5.95
CA TYR A 229 -16.26 -14.82 5.90
C TYR A 229 -17.57 -14.62 6.66
N ARG A 230 -18.54 -15.55 6.53
CA ARG A 230 -19.80 -15.50 7.30
C ARG A 230 -19.58 -15.59 8.79
N ARG A 231 -18.63 -16.44 9.22
CA ARG A 231 -18.24 -16.51 10.63
C ARG A 231 -17.66 -15.19 11.12
N GLY A 232 -16.77 -14.57 10.33
CA GLY A 232 -16.23 -13.25 10.62
C GLY A 232 -17.32 -12.15 10.69
N LEU A 233 -18.31 -12.22 9.79
CA LEU A 233 -19.39 -11.23 9.70
C LEU A 233 -20.20 -11.18 10.99
N VAL A 234 -20.59 -12.35 11.53
CA VAL A 234 -21.33 -12.44 12.80
C VAL A 234 -20.56 -11.79 13.95
N ILE A 235 -19.24 -11.98 13.98
CA ILE A 235 -18.39 -11.39 15.03
C ILE A 235 -18.32 -9.87 14.87
N TYR A 236 -18.02 -9.33 13.68
CA TYR A 236 -17.94 -7.89 13.48
C TYR A 236 -19.28 -7.18 13.64
N GLU A 237 -20.40 -7.75 13.19
CA GLU A 237 -21.72 -7.14 13.40
C GLU A 237 -22.04 -6.98 14.89
N ARG A 238 -21.64 -7.95 15.72
CA ARG A 238 -21.84 -7.90 17.18
C ARG A 238 -20.92 -6.90 17.86
N VAL A 239 -19.64 -6.83 17.46
CA VAL A 239 -18.61 -6.07 18.18
C VAL A 239 -18.53 -4.62 17.72
N LEU A 240 -18.61 -4.40 16.40
CA LEU A 240 -18.46 -3.09 15.77
C LEU A 240 -19.81 -2.47 15.38
N GLY A 241 -20.86 -3.27 15.36
CA GLY A 241 -22.18 -2.90 14.87
C GLY A 241 -22.36 -3.18 13.37
N PRO A 242 -23.61 -3.36 12.91
CA PRO A 242 -23.91 -3.78 11.54
C PRO A 242 -23.60 -2.74 10.45
N GLU A 243 -23.33 -1.49 10.86
CA GLU A 243 -23.07 -0.34 9.99
C GLU A 243 -21.57 0.02 9.94
N HIS A 244 -20.69 -0.85 10.44
CA HIS A 244 -19.26 -0.57 10.48
C HIS A 244 -18.60 -0.86 9.12
N PRO A 245 -17.63 -0.05 8.64
CA PRO A 245 -16.94 -0.30 7.35
C PRO A 245 -16.36 -1.72 7.21
N ARG A 246 -15.78 -2.30 8.27
CA ARG A 246 -15.28 -3.69 8.26
C ARG A 246 -16.37 -4.76 8.06
N VAL A 247 -17.63 -4.46 8.41
CA VAL A 247 -18.77 -5.32 8.09
C VAL A 247 -19.02 -5.28 6.58
N ALA A 248 -18.96 -4.09 5.96
CA ALA A 248 -19.09 -3.95 4.51
C ALA A 248 -18.01 -4.70 3.73
N THR A 249 -16.76 -4.71 4.22
CA THR A 249 -15.67 -5.50 3.61
C THR A 249 -16.01 -7.00 3.58
N LEU A 250 -16.47 -7.57 4.69
CA LEU A 250 -16.86 -8.99 4.73
C LEU A 250 -18.10 -9.27 3.87
N LEU A 251 -19.07 -8.35 3.84
CA LEU A 251 -20.23 -8.47 2.95
C LEU A 251 -19.81 -8.51 1.48
N ASN A 252 -18.86 -7.66 1.06
CA ASN A 252 -18.27 -7.70 -0.28
C ASN A 252 -17.57 -9.04 -0.56
N ASN A 253 -16.78 -9.56 0.38
CA ASN A 253 -16.07 -10.83 0.20
C ASN A 253 -17.04 -12.03 0.11
N ILE A 254 -18.11 -12.03 0.92
CA ILE A 254 -19.18 -13.03 0.82
C ILE A 254 -19.92 -12.89 -0.52
N ALA A 255 -20.26 -11.67 -0.93
CA ALA A 255 -20.94 -11.41 -2.21
C ALA A 255 -20.12 -11.92 -3.40
N GLU A 256 -18.80 -11.73 -3.35
CA GLU A 256 -17.88 -12.31 -4.33
C GLU A 256 -18.02 -13.83 -4.34
N ALA A 257 -17.80 -14.48 -3.19
CA ALA A 257 -17.84 -15.93 -3.09
C ALA A 257 -19.20 -16.51 -3.56
N LEU A 258 -20.30 -15.79 -3.33
CA LEU A 258 -21.62 -16.12 -3.85
C LEU A 258 -21.71 -15.99 -5.37
N ARG A 259 -21.14 -14.92 -5.95
CA ARG A 259 -21.09 -14.70 -7.40
C ARG A 259 -20.31 -15.81 -8.11
N GLU A 260 -19.16 -16.23 -7.58
CA GLU A 260 -18.39 -17.35 -8.15
C GLU A 260 -19.10 -18.71 -8.02
N GLN A 261 -20.03 -18.83 -7.07
CA GLN A 261 -20.94 -19.99 -6.92
C GLN A 261 -22.27 -19.83 -7.69
N ASP A 262 -22.39 -18.84 -8.59
CA ASP A 262 -23.59 -18.53 -9.38
C ASP A 262 -24.84 -18.15 -8.55
N ARG A 263 -24.67 -17.79 -7.27
CA ARG A 263 -25.72 -17.28 -6.37
C ARG A 263 -25.90 -15.77 -6.52
N LYS A 264 -26.16 -15.32 -7.75
CA LYS A 264 -26.12 -13.91 -8.18
C LYS A 264 -27.06 -12.97 -7.41
N ALA A 265 -28.32 -13.37 -7.17
CA ALA A 265 -29.31 -12.54 -6.47
C ALA A 265 -28.92 -12.27 -5.01
N GLU A 266 -28.33 -13.27 -4.34
CA GLU A 266 -27.83 -13.10 -2.98
C GLU A 266 -26.58 -12.20 -2.97
N ALA A 267 -25.67 -12.40 -3.93
CA ALA A 267 -24.49 -11.54 -4.10
C ALA A 267 -24.87 -10.07 -4.30
N GLU A 268 -25.82 -9.78 -5.19
CA GLU A 268 -26.30 -8.42 -5.45
C GLU A 268 -26.82 -7.75 -4.17
N THR A 269 -27.62 -8.47 -3.38
CA THR A 269 -28.15 -7.97 -2.11
C THR A 269 -27.04 -7.57 -1.15
N LEU A 270 -25.99 -8.39 -1.04
CA LEU A 270 -24.87 -8.12 -0.14
C LEU A 270 -23.96 -7.00 -0.67
N TYR A 271 -23.71 -6.92 -1.98
CA TYR A 271 -22.98 -5.79 -2.57
C TYR A 271 -23.69 -4.46 -2.31
N ARG A 272 -25.00 -4.39 -2.55
CA ARG A 272 -25.78 -3.16 -2.31
C ARG A 272 -25.75 -2.75 -0.83
N ARG A 273 -25.90 -3.71 0.09
CA ARG A 273 -25.75 -3.43 1.54
C ARG A 273 -24.35 -2.91 1.90
N ALA A 274 -23.29 -3.49 1.32
CA ALA A 274 -21.92 -3.04 1.56
C ALA A 274 -21.70 -1.61 1.04
N ILE A 275 -22.20 -1.30 -0.15
CA ILE A 275 -22.16 0.05 -0.76
C ILE A 275 -22.86 1.07 0.16
N GLU A 276 -24.09 0.80 0.61
CA GLU A 276 -24.83 1.71 1.49
C GLU A 276 -24.06 2.05 2.77
N ILE A 277 -23.40 1.05 3.38
CA ILE A 277 -22.58 1.24 4.57
C ILE A 277 -21.35 2.11 4.23
N GLN A 278 -20.64 1.79 3.16
CA GLN A 278 -19.42 2.49 2.76
C GLN A 278 -19.70 3.94 2.35
N GLU A 279 -20.73 4.20 1.55
CA GLU A 279 -21.13 5.55 1.17
C GLU A 279 -21.42 6.42 2.41
N LYS A 280 -22.16 5.87 3.38
CA LYS A 280 -22.55 6.58 4.60
C LYS A 280 -21.40 6.82 5.58
N LYS A 281 -20.42 5.90 5.63
CA LYS A 281 -19.35 5.92 6.64
C LYS A 281 -18.00 6.42 6.16
N LEU A 282 -17.68 6.15 4.90
CA LEU A 282 -16.41 6.49 4.28
C LEU A 282 -16.54 7.67 3.31
N GLY A 283 -17.73 7.89 2.77
CA GLY A 283 -18.00 8.90 1.75
C GLY A 283 -17.89 8.36 0.32
N LEU A 284 -18.34 9.17 -0.64
CA LEU A 284 -18.48 8.78 -2.05
C LEU A 284 -17.16 8.63 -2.81
N GLU A 285 -16.06 9.14 -2.25
CA GLU A 285 -14.75 9.16 -2.91
C GLU A 285 -13.79 8.10 -2.36
N HIS A 286 -14.27 7.21 -1.48
CA HIS A 286 -13.39 6.26 -0.82
C HIS A 286 -13.04 5.05 -1.72
N PRO A 287 -11.76 4.64 -1.83
CA PRO A 287 -11.35 3.48 -2.63
C PRO A 287 -12.09 2.17 -2.33
N ASP A 288 -12.39 1.90 -1.06
CA ASP A 288 -13.15 0.71 -0.65
C ASP A 288 -14.57 0.66 -1.24
N LEU A 289 -15.21 1.82 -1.40
CA LEU A 289 -16.51 1.92 -2.08
C LEU A 289 -16.36 1.58 -3.57
N ALA A 290 -15.35 2.13 -4.22
CA ALA A 290 -15.05 1.85 -5.63
C ALA A 290 -14.80 0.35 -5.89
N LEU A 291 -14.21 -0.38 -4.94
CA LEU A 291 -14.06 -1.83 -5.08
C LEU A 291 -15.41 -2.55 -5.13
N THR A 292 -16.27 -2.28 -4.15
CA THR A 292 -17.59 -2.92 -4.05
C THR A 292 -18.46 -2.56 -5.25
N LEU A 293 -18.41 -1.30 -5.71
CA LEU A 293 -19.07 -0.84 -6.93
C LEU A 293 -18.56 -1.59 -8.17
N GLY A 294 -17.24 -1.77 -8.30
CA GLY A 294 -16.63 -2.52 -9.39
C GLY A 294 -17.06 -3.98 -9.41
N ASN A 295 -17.11 -4.62 -8.24
CA ASN A 295 -17.58 -6.00 -8.11
C ASN A 295 -19.07 -6.14 -8.46
N LEU A 296 -19.90 -5.18 -8.05
CA LEU A 296 -21.30 -5.11 -8.49
C LEU A 296 -21.38 -4.89 -10.01
N GLY A 297 -20.54 -4.04 -10.59
CA GLY A 297 -20.46 -3.80 -12.04
C GLY A 297 -20.12 -5.09 -12.81
N LEU A 298 -19.18 -5.89 -12.30
CA LEU A 298 -18.85 -7.21 -12.85
C LEU A 298 -20.04 -8.17 -12.79
N LEU A 299 -20.79 -8.17 -11.68
CA LEU A 299 -22.01 -8.97 -11.53
C LEU A 299 -23.05 -8.54 -12.57
N MET A 300 -23.33 -7.23 -12.69
CA MET A 300 -24.29 -6.68 -13.67
C MET A 300 -23.89 -7.03 -15.12
N ALA A 301 -22.61 -6.90 -15.47
CA ALA A 301 -22.10 -7.28 -16.78
C ALA A 301 -22.29 -8.79 -17.06
N SER A 302 -22.11 -9.65 -16.05
CA SER A 302 -22.33 -11.10 -16.17
C SER A 302 -23.80 -11.49 -16.36
N GLU A 303 -24.72 -10.60 -16.03
CA GLU A 303 -26.17 -10.75 -16.26
C GLU A 303 -26.64 -10.07 -17.56
N GLY A 304 -25.72 -9.47 -18.32
CA GLY A 304 -26.04 -8.74 -19.54
C GLY A 304 -26.60 -7.34 -19.31
N LYS A 305 -26.58 -6.84 -18.07
CA LYS A 305 -27.01 -5.47 -17.71
C LYS A 305 -25.88 -4.47 -17.95
N TYR A 306 -25.47 -4.32 -19.20
CA TYR A 306 -24.25 -3.57 -19.54
C TYR A 306 -24.35 -2.06 -19.28
N ASP A 307 -25.53 -1.46 -19.37
CA ASP A 307 -25.73 -0.02 -19.08
C ASP A 307 -25.53 0.29 -17.58
N GLU A 308 -26.00 -0.60 -16.70
CA GLU A 308 -25.79 -0.49 -15.26
C GLU A 308 -24.32 -0.73 -14.91
N ALA A 309 -23.70 -1.74 -15.53
CA ALA A 309 -22.27 -2.02 -15.35
C ALA A 309 -21.39 -0.83 -15.78
N GLU A 310 -21.67 -0.21 -16.93
CA GLU A 310 -21.00 1.00 -17.39
C GLU A 310 -21.11 2.13 -16.37
N SER A 311 -22.32 2.41 -15.89
CA SER A 311 -22.56 3.47 -14.90
C SER A 311 -21.74 3.26 -13.63
N LEU A 312 -21.68 2.01 -13.15
CA LEU A 312 -20.87 1.62 -11.99
C LEU A 312 -19.37 1.79 -12.27
N PHE A 313 -18.88 1.28 -13.40
CA PHE A 313 -17.45 1.37 -13.71
C PHE A 313 -16.98 2.81 -13.98
N LEU A 314 -17.82 3.69 -14.52
CA LEU A 314 -17.49 5.11 -14.65
C LEU A 314 -17.31 5.79 -13.28
N LEU A 315 -18.16 5.46 -12.30
CA LEU A 315 -18.00 5.96 -10.94
C LEU A 315 -16.71 5.42 -10.29
N VAL A 316 -16.42 4.13 -10.48
CA VAL A 316 -15.14 3.53 -10.02
C VAL A 316 -13.93 4.22 -10.63
N LEU A 317 -14.00 4.53 -11.94
CA LEU A 317 -12.93 5.21 -12.66
C LEU A 317 -12.65 6.58 -12.05
N GLU A 318 -13.69 7.38 -11.80
CA GLU A 318 -13.57 8.70 -11.17
C GLU A 318 -12.91 8.61 -9.79
N ILE A 319 -13.36 7.69 -8.94
CA ILE A 319 -12.83 7.51 -7.58
C ILE A 319 -11.35 7.11 -7.63
N TYR A 320 -10.99 6.14 -8.47
CA TYR A 320 -9.61 5.66 -8.57
C TYR A 320 -8.67 6.65 -9.23
N GLU A 321 -9.13 7.44 -10.21
CA GLU A 321 -8.32 8.52 -10.76
C GLU A 321 -8.02 9.58 -9.72
N LYS A 322 -9.01 9.95 -8.89
CA LYS A 322 -8.81 10.93 -7.83
C LYS A 322 -7.88 10.42 -6.72
N SER A 323 -8.03 9.15 -6.35
CA SER A 323 -7.30 8.56 -5.22
C SER A 323 -5.87 8.12 -5.56
N PHE A 324 -5.65 7.61 -6.78
CA PHE A 324 -4.40 6.97 -7.16
C PHE A 324 -3.74 7.60 -8.40
N GLY A 325 -4.38 8.59 -9.02
CA GLY A 325 -3.91 9.22 -10.24
C GLY A 325 -4.27 8.44 -11.51
N SER A 326 -4.26 9.15 -12.64
CA SER A 326 -4.74 8.66 -13.94
C SER A 326 -3.92 7.53 -14.56
N TYR A 327 -2.73 7.24 -14.02
CA TYR A 327 -1.85 6.16 -14.47
C TYR A 327 -1.78 5.00 -13.46
N SER A 328 -2.71 4.89 -12.53
CA SER A 328 -2.75 3.77 -11.59
C SER A 328 -3.16 2.45 -12.27
N PRO A 329 -2.61 1.28 -11.86
CA PRO A 329 -3.12 -0.02 -12.26
C PRO A 329 -4.62 -0.22 -11.98
N HIS A 330 -5.17 0.43 -10.94
CA HIS A 330 -6.60 0.38 -10.64
C HIS A 330 -7.44 1.02 -11.76
N VAL A 331 -7.01 2.18 -12.25
CA VAL A 331 -7.61 2.88 -13.39
C VAL A 331 -7.53 2.00 -14.65
N GLY A 332 -6.37 1.39 -14.91
CA GLY A 332 -6.19 0.46 -16.03
C GLY A 332 -7.14 -0.75 -15.98
N ASN A 333 -7.34 -1.35 -14.81
CA ASN A 333 -8.27 -2.47 -14.68
C ASN A 333 -9.73 -2.03 -14.92
N THR A 334 -10.16 -0.90 -14.36
CA THR A 334 -11.51 -0.38 -14.57
C THR A 334 -11.77 -0.07 -16.04
N LEU A 335 -10.79 0.51 -16.74
CA LEU A 335 -10.89 0.78 -18.18
C LEU A 335 -10.97 -0.51 -19.02
N LEU A 336 -10.32 -1.61 -18.60
CA LEU A 336 -10.50 -2.92 -19.25
C LEU A 336 -11.93 -3.44 -19.10
N GLU A 337 -12.53 -3.30 -17.92
CA GLU A 337 -13.91 -3.72 -17.69
C GLU A 337 -14.91 -2.82 -18.45
N LEU A 338 -14.66 -1.51 -18.52
CA LEU A 338 -15.41 -0.57 -19.36
C LEU A 338 -15.31 -0.94 -20.85
N ALA A 339 -14.10 -1.24 -21.35
CA ALA A 339 -13.92 -1.66 -22.74
C ALA A 339 -14.74 -2.92 -23.07
N GLY A 340 -14.78 -3.88 -22.13
CA GLY A 340 -15.63 -5.07 -22.24
C GLY A 340 -17.13 -4.73 -22.24
N ALA A 341 -17.58 -3.85 -21.36
CA ALA A 341 -18.98 -3.40 -21.31
C ALA A 341 -19.37 -2.69 -22.61
N TYR A 342 -18.56 -1.74 -23.08
CA TYR A 342 -18.75 -1.03 -24.34
C TYR A 342 -18.79 -1.97 -25.55
N GLN A 343 -17.89 -2.96 -25.61
CA GLN A 343 -17.91 -3.95 -26.66
C GLN A 343 -19.22 -4.73 -26.70
N ASN A 344 -19.77 -5.15 -25.55
CA ASN A 344 -21.03 -5.89 -25.52
C ASN A 344 -22.25 -5.03 -25.85
N GLN A 345 -22.16 -3.70 -25.66
CA GLN A 345 -23.17 -2.74 -26.07
C GLN A 345 -23.07 -2.32 -27.55
N GLY A 346 -21.97 -2.67 -28.24
CA GLY A 346 -21.69 -2.17 -29.60
C GLY A 346 -21.11 -0.76 -29.66
N LYS A 347 -20.75 -0.17 -28.50
CA LYS A 347 -20.07 1.13 -28.36
C LYS A 347 -18.57 1.02 -28.68
N TYR A 348 -18.26 0.67 -29.92
CA TYR A 348 -16.90 0.29 -30.32
C TYR A 348 -15.89 1.44 -30.29
N ALA A 349 -16.32 2.68 -30.49
CA ALA A 349 -15.43 3.84 -30.41
C ALA A 349 -14.96 4.07 -28.96
N GLU A 350 -15.87 3.95 -28.00
CA GLU A 350 -15.60 4.09 -26.57
C GLU A 350 -14.75 2.92 -26.04
N ALA A 351 -14.99 1.70 -26.55
CA ALA A 351 -14.14 0.54 -26.25
C ALA A 351 -12.70 0.75 -26.74
N GLU A 352 -12.51 1.32 -27.93
CA GLU A 352 -11.19 1.62 -28.48
C GLU A 352 -10.43 2.65 -27.65
N VAL A 353 -11.08 3.77 -27.28
CA VAL A 353 -10.47 4.79 -26.41
C VAL A 353 -10.03 4.18 -25.08
N SER A 354 -10.87 3.32 -24.50
CA SER A 354 -10.56 2.62 -23.26
C SER A 354 -9.35 1.68 -23.41
N ILE A 355 -9.30 0.88 -24.50
CA ILE A 355 -8.17 -0.02 -24.81
C ILE A 355 -6.86 0.76 -24.97
N GLN A 356 -6.86 1.85 -25.74
CA GLN A 356 -5.67 2.67 -25.95
C GLN A 356 -5.12 3.20 -24.63
N ARG A 357 -6.02 3.71 -23.76
CA ARG A 357 -5.64 4.24 -22.46
C ARG A 357 -5.10 3.15 -21.52
N VAL A 358 -5.70 1.96 -21.51
CA VAL A 358 -5.18 0.80 -20.75
C VAL A 358 -3.76 0.44 -21.17
N LEU A 359 -3.50 0.38 -22.47
CA LEU A 359 -2.18 0.02 -23.00
C LEU A 359 -1.14 1.08 -22.63
N GLN A 360 -1.49 2.36 -22.73
CA GLN A 360 -0.63 3.46 -22.31
C GLN A 360 -0.27 3.36 -20.80
N ILE A 361 -1.25 3.07 -19.95
CA ILE A 361 -1.03 2.86 -18.52
C ILE A 361 -0.11 1.65 -18.30
N GLY A 362 -0.41 0.52 -18.93
CA GLY A 362 0.38 -0.70 -18.81
C GLY A 362 1.84 -0.50 -19.23
N GLU A 363 2.08 0.19 -20.36
CA GLU A 363 3.43 0.50 -20.83
C GLU A 363 4.19 1.44 -19.90
N ARG A 364 3.54 2.50 -19.43
CA ARG A 364 4.17 3.51 -18.58
C ARG A 364 4.49 2.99 -17.19
N VAL A 365 3.59 2.19 -16.60
CA VAL A 365 3.71 1.73 -15.22
C VAL A 365 4.59 0.48 -15.11
N LEU A 366 4.37 -0.48 -15.99
CA LEU A 366 5.01 -1.79 -15.90
C LEU A 366 6.29 -1.86 -16.74
N GLY A 367 6.40 -1.02 -17.76
CA GLY A 367 7.45 -1.10 -18.77
C GLY A 367 7.10 -2.06 -19.91
N PRO A 368 7.80 -1.95 -21.06
CA PRO A 368 7.40 -2.57 -22.32
C PRO A 368 7.56 -4.10 -22.39
N ASN A 369 8.28 -4.72 -21.45
CA ASN A 369 8.59 -6.16 -21.43
C ASN A 369 8.01 -6.91 -20.22
N HIS A 370 7.10 -6.28 -19.48
CA HIS A 370 6.61 -6.84 -18.22
C HIS A 370 5.58 -7.96 -18.45
N PRO A 371 5.57 -9.07 -17.66
CA PRO A 371 4.65 -10.19 -17.87
C PRO A 371 3.17 -9.77 -17.81
N THR A 372 2.82 -8.91 -16.86
CA THR A 372 1.45 -8.37 -16.74
C THR A 372 1.01 -7.60 -17.98
N LEU A 373 1.92 -6.87 -18.65
CA LEU A 373 1.57 -6.17 -19.89
C LEU A 373 1.18 -7.16 -20.99
N ALA A 374 1.83 -8.33 -21.08
CA ALA A 374 1.43 -9.39 -22.00
C ALA A 374 -0.02 -9.85 -21.74
N ARG A 375 -0.40 -10.00 -20.47
CA ARG A 375 -1.77 -10.38 -20.09
C ARG A 375 -2.80 -9.30 -20.42
N ILE A 376 -2.45 -8.02 -20.24
CA ILE A 376 -3.29 -6.89 -20.64
C ILE A 376 -3.49 -6.89 -22.15
N LEU A 377 -2.40 -7.08 -22.92
CA LEU A 377 -2.43 -7.18 -24.38
C LEU A 377 -3.36 -8.30 -24.86
N ASP A 378 -3.26 -9.49 -24.26
CA ASP A 378 -4.15 -10.63 -24.58
C ASP A 378 -5.63 -10.31 -24.29
N ARG A 379 -5.94 -9.62 -23.18
CA ARG A 379 -7.31 -9.18 -22.87
C ARG A 379 -7.82 -8.16 -23.90
N CYS A 380 -7.03 -7.14 -24.23
CA CYS A 380 -7.39 -6.15 -25.25
C CYS A 380 -7.60 -6.80 -26.62
N ALA A 381 -6.75 -7.76 -27.01
CA ALA A 381 -6.91 -8.51 -28.25
C ALA A 381 -8.24 -9.29 -28.30
N GLY A 382 -8.63 -9.92 -27.18
CA GLY A 382 -9.92 -10.59 -27.06
C GLY A 382 -11.12 -9.66 -27.26
N ILE A 383 -11.04 -8.42 -26.75
CA ILE A 383 -12.08 -7.40 -26.96
C ILE A 383 -12.09 -6.97 -28.44
N LEU A 384 -10.93 -6.68 -29.03
CA LEU A 384 -10.80 -6.29 -30.44
C LEU A 384 -11.35 -7.36 -31.40
N ARG A 385 -11.13 -8.65 -31.13
CA ARG A 385 -11.73 -9.74 -31.92
C ARG A 385 -13.25 -9.67 -31.95
N LYS A 386 -13.88 -9.47 -30.79
CA LYS A 386 -15.34 -9.33 -30.70
C LYS A 386 -15.87 -8.09 -31.40
N MET A 387 -15.00 -7.09 -31.61
CA MET A 387 -15.27 -5.90 -32.44
C MET A 387 -14.98 -6.12 -33.94
N ASN A 388 -14.60 -7.34 -34.36
CA ASN A 388 -14.16 -7.70 -35.72
C ASN A 388 -12.86 -7.02 -36.18
N ARG A 389 -11.96 -6.66 -35.26
CA ARG A 389 -10.64 -6.04 -35.54
C ARG A 389 -9.50 -7.04 -35.45
N GLU A 390 -9.56 -8.10 -36.26
CA GLU A 390 -8.61 -9.23 -36.20
C GLU A 390 -7.15 -8.84 -36.42
N GLY A 391 -6.88 -7.91 -37.34
CA GLY A 391 -5.49 -7.49 -37.64
C GLY A 391 -4.80 -6.86 -36.42
N GLU A 392 -5.52 -6.03 -35.66
CA GLU A 392 -4.99 -5.37 -34.47
C GLU A 392 -4.92 -6.34 -33.28
N ALA A 393 -5.91 -7.22 -33.13
CA ALA A 393 -5.87 -8.28 -32.13
C ALA A 393 -4.62 -9.18 -32.31
N GLN A 394 -4.31 -9.58 -33.55
CA GLN A 394 -3.13 -10.37 -33.88
C GLN A 394 -1.82 -9.63 -33.56
N GLN A 395 -1.77 -8.30 -33.76
CA GLN A 395 -0.59 -7.50 -33.40
C GLN A 395 -0.38 -7.48 -31.88
N LEU A 396 -1.43 -7.29 -31.09
CA LEU A 396 -1.34 -7.30 -29.62
C LEU A 396 -0.92 -8.69 -29.10
N GLU A 397 -1.48 -9.77 -29.65
CA GLU A 397 -1.11 -11.15 -29.27
C GLU A 397 0.34 -11.49 -29.66
N ALA A 398 0.79 -11.08 -30.85
CA ALA A 398 2.17 -11.27 -31.27
C ALA A 398 3.13 -10.56 -30.32
N ARG A 399 2.78 -9.34 -29.89
CA ARG A 399 3.54 -8.59 -28.89
C ARG A 399 3.53 -9.29 -27.52
N ALA A 400 2.37 -9.76 -27.05
CA ALA A 400 2.26 -10.52 -25.81
C ALA A 400 3.11 -11.80 -25.83
N ALA A 401 3.11 -12.52 -26.95
CA ALA A 401 3.93 -13.70 -27.16
C ALA A 401 5.43 -13.38 -27.16
N ALA A 402 5.85 -12.26 -27.76
CA ALA A 402 7.23 -11.81 -27.75
C ALA A 402 7.72 -11.48 -26.32
N ILE A 403 6.87 -10.85 -25.50
CA ILE A 403 7.16 -10.58 -24.09
C ILE A 403 7.38 -11.89 -23.32
N ARG A 404 6.44 -12.84 -23.46
CA ARG A 404 6.53 -14.16 -22.80
C ARG A 404 7.77 -14.95 -23.24
N ALA A 405 8.11 -14.91 -24.53
CA ALA A 405 9.28 -15.60 -25.06
C ALA A 405 10.61 -15.06 -24.48
N ARG A 406 10.71 -13.74 -24.28
CA ARG A 406 11.89 -13.11 -23.65
C ARG A 406 12.06 -13.56 -22.20
N GLN A 407 10.97 -13.72 -21.47
CA GLN A 407 11.01 -14.16 -20.06
C GLN A 407 11.47 -15.61 -19.93
N ALA A 408 11.03 -16.49 -20.84
CA ALA A 408 11.49 -17.87 -20.90
C ALA A 408 13.00 -18.00 -21.17
N THR A 409 13.62 -17.01 -21.83
CA THR A 409 15.08 -16.98 -22.04
C THR A 409 15.86 -16.42 -20.85
N VAL A 410 15.24 -15.59 -20.01
CA VAL A 410 15.86 -15.04 -18.77
C VAL A 410 15.86 -16.08 -17.65
N THR A 411 14.91 -17.01 -17.64
CA THR A 411 14.83 -18.10 -16.63
C THR A 411 16.04 -19.06 -16.61
N ASP A 412 16.91 -19.06 -17.64
CA ASP A 412 18.18 -19.81 -17.65
C ASP A 412 19.36 -19.05 -17.00
N SER A 413 19.18 -17.78 -16.64
CA SER A 413 20.15 -16.98 -15.87
C SER A 413 19.46 -16.32 -14.67
N LYS A 414 19.69 -16.87 -13.47
CA LYS A 414 19.33 -16.32 -12.14
C LYS A 414 18.48 -15.04 -12.19
N LEU A 415 17.16 -15.20 -12.12
CA LEU A 415 16.18 -14.11 -12.05
C LEU A 415 16.59 -13.08 -10.98
N SER A 416 16.58 -11.80 -11.34
CA SER A 416 16.75 -10.72 -10.37
C SER A 416 15.45 -10.50 -9.60
N GLU A 417 15.58 -10.27 -8.30
CA GLU A 417 14.51 -10.08 -7.30
C GLU A 417 13.41 -9.06 -7.68
N ASN A 418 13.67 -8.20 -8.67
CA ASN A 418 12.73 -7.16 -9.09
C ASN A 418 11.54 -7.68 -9.91
N GLU A 419 11.62 -8.89 -10.47
CA GLU A 419 10.52 -9.48 -11.27
C GLU A 419 9.44 -10.18 -10.41
N TYR A 420 9.67 -10.38 -9.11
CA TYR A 420 8.65 -10.94 -8.21
C TYR A 420 7.51 -9.96 -7.87
N GLN A 421 7.77 -8.64 -7.93
CA GLN A 421 6.77 -7.58 -7.68
C GLN A 421 5.74 -7.48 -8.82
N ALA A 422 6.08 -7.99 -10.00
CA ALA A 422 5.30 -7.93 -11.23
C ALA A 422 4.13 -8.92 -11.29
N ILE A 423 4.25 -10.07 -10.63
CA ILE A 423 3.45 -11.28 -10.91
C ILE A 423 2.06 -11.24 -10.24
N GLY A 424 1.79 -10.26 -9.37
CA GLY A 424 0.53 -10.14 -8.62
C GLY A 424 -0.67 -9.55 -9.39
N SER A 425 -0.49 -9.09 -10.62
CA SER A 425 -1.52 -8.31 -11.31
C SER A 425 -2.32 -9.17 -12.29
N LEU A 426 -3.50 -9.61 -11.84
CA LEU A 426 -4.79 -9.41 -12.54
C LEU A 426 -5.94 -10.32 -12.03
N ARG A 427 -5.70 -11.24 -11.09
CA ARG A 427 -6.80 -11.83 -10.29
C ARG A 427 -6.86 -11.24 -8.87
N THR A 428 -5.72 -10.77 -8.39
CA THR A 428 -5.51 -10.42 -6.97
C THR A 428 -5.74 -8.94 -6.64
N ILE A 429 -5.88 -8.05 -7.64
CA ILE A 429 -6.10 -6.62 -7.37
C ILE A 429 -7.54 -6.34 -6.87
N ASN A 430 -8.53 -7.16 -7.25
CA ASN A 430 -9.92 -6.99 -6.78
C ASN A 430 -10.20 -7.57 -5.39
N THR A 431 -9.31 -8.41 -4.85
CA THR A 431 -9.54 -9.06 -3.53
C THR A 431 -8.48 -8.69 -2.50
N ALA A 432 -7.24 -8.38 -2.90
CA ALA A 432 -6.14 -8.19 -1.94
C ALA A 432 -5.72 -6.75 -1.71
N ALA A 433 -5.81 -5.84 -2.69
CA ALA A 433 -5.22 -4.50 -2.56
C ALA A 433 -5.95 -3.61 -1.53
N ILE A 434 -7.24 -3.83 -1.31
CA ILE A 434 -8.06 -3.02 -0.40
C ILE A 434 -8.29 -3.71 0.94
N THR A 435 -8.33 -5.04 0.95
CA THR A 435 -8.30 -5.80 2.20
C THR A 435 -6.98 -5.52 2.94
N TYR A 436 -5.83 -5.51 2.25
CA TYR A 436 -4.52 -5.34 2.92
C TYR A 436 -4.20 -3.96 3.49
N ALA A 437 -4.75 -2.88 2.92
CA ALA A 437 -4.59 -1.55 3.55
C ALA A 437 -5.34 -1.46 4.90
N SER A 438 -6.27 -2.40 5.18
CA SER A 438 -7.10 -2.43 6.39
C SER A 438 -6.90 -3.65 7.30
N THR A 439 -6.22 -4.71 6.85
CA THR A 439 -6.13 -5.99 7.61
C THR A 439 -4.81 -6.26 8.29
N TYR A 440 -3.77 -5.44 8.10
CA TYR A 440 -2.50 -5.64 8.78
C TYR A 440 -1.91 -4.42 9.43
N VAL A 441 -2.72 -3.73 10.23
CA VAL A 441 -2.15 -2.84 11.22
C VAL A 441 -2.98 -2.86 12.48
N SER A 442 -2.39 -3.41 13.53
CA SER A 442 -2.65 -2.92 14.87
C SER A 442 -2.23 -1.44 14.96
N GLY A 443 -2.94 -0.52 14.29
CA GLY A 443 -2.81 0.92 14.53
C GLY A 443 -2.73 1.93 13.38
N PHE A 444 -3.11 1.64 12.14
CA PHE A 444 -3.16 2.67 11.09
C PHE A 444 -4.56 2.75 10.49
N PRO A 445 -5.22 3.91 10.48
CA PRO A 445 -6.33 4.18 9.57
C PRO A 445 -5.80 4.49 8.16
N PRO A 446 -6.53 4.11 7.09
CA PRO A 446 -6.31 4.65 5.76
C PRO A 446 -6.88 6.07 5.74
N THR A 447 -6.04 7.09 5.71
CA THR A 447 -6.47 8.46 5.40
C THR A 447 -5.56 9.05 4.33
N LEU A 448 -5.99 8.95 3.08
CA LEU A 448 -5.50 9.79 1.99
C LEU A 448 -6.65 10.61 1.37
N ALA A 449 -7.62 11.03 2.20
CA ALA A 449 -8.72 11.88 1.77
C ALA A 449 -9.18 12.81 2.90
N ALA A 450 -8.45 13.90 3.18
CA ALA A 450 -8.99 15.08 3.84
C ALA A 450 -7.98 16.25 3.90
N LEU A 451 -7.68 16.91 2.77
CA LEU A 451 -7.28 18.33 2.82
C LEU A 451 -7.82 19.05 1.57
N GLY A 452 -8.96 19.72 1.74
CA GLY A 452 -9.48 20.80 0.89
C GLY A 452 -9.57 22.11 1.70
N PRO A 453 -9.65 23.28 1.06
CA PRO A 453 -8.72 24.39 1.31
C PRO A 453 -9.27 25.47 2.27
N ALA A 454 -8.41 26.03 3.13
CA ALA A 454 -8.58 27.40 3.64
C ALA A 454 -7.30 28.02 4.25
N VAL A 455 -6.70 28.90 3.45
CA VAL A 455 -6.18 30.25 3.77
C VAL A 455 -4.82 30.42 4.50
N ALA A 456 -3.90 30.95 3.69
CA ALA A 456 -2.58 31.53 3.92
C ALA A 456 -2.42 32.56 5.07
N GLY A 457 -1.17 32.65 5.57
CA GLY A 457 -0.78 33.62 6.61
C GLY A 457 0.72 33.91 6.88
N SER A 458 1.69 33.49 6.06
CA SER A 458 3.10 33.99 5.92
C SER A 458 4.09 33.94 7.14
N PRO A 459 5.43 34.12 6.94
CA PRO A 459 6.32 33.63 5.88
C PRO A 459 7.62 32.97 6.43
N SER A 460 8.04 31.83 5.88
CA SER A 460 9.40 31.66 5.32
C SER A 460 9.58 30.23 4.76
N CYS A 461 9.59 30.19 3.42
CA CYS A 461 9.99 29.09 2.53
C CYS A 461 9.11 27.83 2.50
N ASP A 462 8.02 27.97 1.73
CA ASP A 462 7.35 26.90 0.97
C ASP A 462 8.12 26.57 -0.33
N ALA A 463 7.89 25.34 -0.81
CA ALA A 463 7.97 24.83 -2.19
C ALA A 463 9.29 24.25 -2.73
N ALA A 464 9.18 22.96 -3.10
CA ALA A 464 9.64 22.27 -4.30
C ALA A 464 10.95 22.72 -4.97
N ASP A 465 11.91 21.79 -5.12
CA ASP A 465 12.94 21.90 -6.16
C ASP A 465 13.31 20.54 -6.77
N LEU A 466 13.24 20.52 -8.11
CA LEU A 466 13.61 19.47 -9.06
C LEU A 466 15.10 19.58 -9.42
N LEU A 467 15.78 18.45 -9.61
CA LEU A 467 17.08 18.38 -10.27
C LEU A 467 16.92 17.71 -11.64
N SER A 468 17.28 18.42 -12.71
CA SER A 468 17.52 17.80 -14.02
C SER A 468 19.00 17.43 -14.15
N VAL A 469 19.27 16.24 -14.69
CA VAL A 469 20.62 15.79 -15.05
C VAL A 469 20.66 15.67 -16.56
N GLU A 470 21.64 16.30 -17.20
CA GLU A 470 21.87 16.20 -18.64
C GLU A 470 23.07 15.28 -18.88
N LEU A 471 22.86 14.14 -19.57
CA LEU A 471 23.94 13.24 -19.99
C LEU A 471 24.23 13.51 -21.46
N SER A 472 25.40 14.10 -21.75
CA SER A 472 25.83 14.31 -23.13
C SER A 472 26.90 13.28 -23.53
N SER A 473 26.60 12.46 -24.54
CA SER A 473 27.62 11.74 -25.30
C SER A 473 27.61 12.25 -26.75
N GLY A 474 28.47 13.23 -27.03
CA GLY A 474 29.06 13.52 -28.35
C GLY A 474 28.18 13.86 -29.55
N LYS A 475 27.03 13.22 -29.82
CA LYS A 475 26.21 13.43 -31.03
C LYS A 475 24.70 13.14 -30.92
N LYS A 476 24.14 12.74 -29.78
CA LYS A 476 22.67 12.66 -29.57
C LYS A 476 22.33 12.95 -28.10
N SER A 477 21.29 13.73 -27.87
CA SER A 477 20.69 13.94 -26.56
C SER A 477 19.58 12.92 -26.39
N ASP A 478 19.82 11.86 -25.61
CA ASP A 478 18.76 10.93 -25.19
C ASP A 478 18.24 11.36 -23.80
N TYR A 479 16.91 11.26 -23.63
CA TYR A 479 16.12 11.76 -22.51
C TYR A 479 16.56 11.26 -21.11
N VAL A 480 16.29 12.06 -20.08
CA VAL A 480 16.54 11.72 -18.66
C VAL A 480 15.23 11.71 -17.86
N PHE A 481 15.01 10.64 -17.09
CA PHE A 481 13.94 10.51 -16.08
C PHE A 481 14.51 10.80 -14.68
N VAL A 482 13.72 11.47 -13.83
CA VAL A 482 14.07 11.78 -12.43
C VAL A 482 13.12 11.02 -11.49
N TYR A 483 13.67 10.26 -10.55
CA TYR A 483 12.96 9.72 -9.38
C TYR A 483 13.30 10.57 -8.13
N GLN A 484 12.32 10.72 -7.25
CA GLN A 484 12.39 11.52 -6.03
C GLN A 484 13.24 10.80 -4.96
N ALA A 485 14.36 11.40 -4.57
CA ALA A 485 15.20 10.99 -3.44
C ALA A 485 15.35 12.16 -2.44
N GLY A 486 15.49 11.81 -1.15
CA GLY A 486 15.70 12.72 -0.02
C GLY A 486 17.10 13.40 0.00
N PRO A 487 17.47 14.08 1.11
CA PRO A 487 18.32 15.27 1.10
C PRO A 487 19.77 15.04 0.68
N LEU A 488 20.33 16.05 0.00
CA LEU A 488 21.74 16.19 -0.33
C LEU A 488 22.61 16.26 0.93
N LEU A 489 23.63 15.42 0.99
CA LEU A 489 24.80 15.60 1.86
C LEU A 489 25.50 16.92 1.51
N ALA A 490 26.01 17.64 2.52
CA ALA A 490 26.71 18.92 2.37
C ALA A 490 28.08 18.84 1.65
N GLU A 491 28.49 17.65 1.20
CA GLU A 491 29.66 17.44 0.35
C GLU A 491 29.30 16.44 -0.76
N PRO A 492 29.68 16.70 -2.04
CA PRO A 492 29.44 15.75 -3.12
C PRO A 492 30.23 14.46 -2.84
N PRO A 493 29.62 13.27 -2.87
CA PRO A 493 30.38 12.04 -2.80
C PRO A 493 31.37 12.00 -3.97
N ALA A 494 32.64 11.74 -3.67
CA ALA A 494 33.65 11.49 -4.68
C ALA A 494 33.19 10.33 -5.57
N ALA A 495 32.97 10.62 -6.86
CA ALA A 495 32.78 9.68 -7.97
C ALA A 495 32.12 8.33 -7.64
N CYS A 496 30.79 8.24 -7.75
CA CYS A 496 30.14 6.94 -7.96
C CYS A 496 30.56 6.38 -9.32
N SER A 497 31.45 5.37 -9.32
CA SER A 497 31.75 4.59 -10.53
C SER A 497 30.62 3.59 -10.78
N ILE A 498 29.88 3.76 -11.88
CA ILE A 498 29.07 2.67 -12.43
C ILE A 498 30.04 1.66 -13.03
N ALA A 499 29.99 0.41 -12.58
CA ALA A 499 30.78 -0.65 -13.20
C ALA A 499 30.34 -0.84 -14.65
N GLY A 500 31.18 -0.40 -15.60
CA GLY A 500 31.06 -0.74 -17.03
C GLY A 500 30.77 0.40 -18.03
N ALA A 501 30.82 1.69 -17.67
CA ALA A 501 30.65 2.78 -18.65
C ALA A 501 31.72 3.88 -18.49
N GLU A 502 32.51 4.09 -19.54
CA GLU A 502 33.54 5.13 -19.60
C GLU A 502 32.91 6.53 -19.84
N SER A 503 33.14 7.43 -18.88
CA SER A 503 32.97 8.90 -18.93
C SER A 503 31.61 9.49 -19.33
N TYR A 504 30.80 9.83 -18.32
CA TYR A 504 29.74 10.86 -18.43
C TYR A 504 30.05 12.03 -17.50
N THR A 505 29.84 13.25 -17.97
CA THR A 505 29.91 14.46 -17.14
C THR A 505 28.50 14.85 -16.71
N VAL A 506 28.20 14.76 -15.42
CA VAL A 506 26.89 15.16 -14.86
C VAL A 506 26.95 16.65 -14.52
N THR A 507 26.06 17.44 -15.12
CA THR A 507 25.89 18.86 -14.76
C THR A 507 24.45 19.09 -14.32
N ALA A 508 24.25 19.53 -13.07
CA ALA A 508 22.96 19.90 -12.53
C ALA A 508 22.66 21.37 -12.81
N ARG A 509 21.46 21.70 -13.30
CA ARG A 509 21.01 23.10 -13.48
C ARG A 509 19.59 23.33 -12.97
N PRO A 510 19.31 24.48 -12.33
CA PRO A 510 17.97 24.85 -11.91
C PRO A 510 17.12 25.32 -13.10
N ALA A 511 15.88 24.83 -13.20
CA ALA A 511 14.90 25.26 -14.22
C ALA A 511 13.51 25.40 -13.58
N ARG A 512 12.73 26.41 -14.00
CA ARG A 512 11.35 26.60 -13.54
C ARG A 512 10.37 26.02 -14.55
N TYR A 513 9.48 25.15 -14.11
CA TYR A 513 8.45 24.52 -14.96
C TYR A 513 7.07 25.13 -14.72
N GLY A 514 6.31 25.33 -15.80
CA GLY A 514 4.94 25.83 -15.79
C GLY A 514 4.04 25.11 -16.80
N VAL A 515 2.73 25.19 -16.58
CA VAL A 515 1.70 24.62 -17.47
C VAL A 515 0.68 25.72 -17.77
N ASP A 516 0.40 25.96 -19.06
CA ASP A 516 -0.68 26.85 -19.49
C ASP A 516 -1.69 26.07 -20.32
N GLY A 517 -2.88 25.84 -19.75
CA GLY A 517 -4.08 25.27 -20.37
C GLY A 517 -3.95 23.84 -20.89
N LYS A 518 -3.03 23.61 -21.84
CA LYS A 518 -2.71 22.34 -22.51
C LYS A 518 -1.22 22.15 -22.83
N ARG A 519 -0.32 23.09 -22.55
CA ARG A 519 1.12 22.99 -22.90
C ARG A 519 2.03 23.16 -21.68
N SER A 520 3.11 22.39 -21.64
CA SER A 520 4.17 22.53 -20.65
C SER A 520 5.34 23.36 -21.21
N PHE A 521 5.89 24.24 -20.40
CA PHE A 521 7.11 24.97 -20.74
C PHE A 521 8.05 25.04 -19.54
N PHE A 522 9.32 25.30 -19.82
CA PHE A 522 10.29 25.67 -18.81
C PHE A 522 11.02 26.95 -19.20
N THR A 523 11.47 27.70 -18.20
CA THR A 523 12.36 28.83 -18.38
C THR A 523 13.76 28.45 -17.89
N ASP A 524 14.74 28.72 -18.75
CA ASP A 524 16.15 28.63 -18.34
C ASP A 524 16.56 29.89 -17.56
N GLU A 525 17.79 29.89 -17.02
CA GLU A 525 18.34 30.96 -16.18
C GLU A 525 18.37 32.34 -16.89
N THR A 526 18.23 32.37 -18.22
CA THR A 526 18.18 33.61 -19.02
C THR A 526 16.76 34.15 -19.19
N GLY A 527 15.76 33.47 -18.64
CA GLY A 527 14.35 33.84 -18.75
C GLY A 527 13.72 33.46 -20.10
N VAL A 528 14.44 32.71 -20.94
CA VAL A 528 13.93 32.26 -22.24
C VAL A 528 12.97 31.09 -22.03
N ILE A 529 11.72 31.27 -22.48
CA ILE A 529 10.68 30.24 -22.43
C ILE A 529 10.94 29.22 -23.53
N ARG A 530 11.04 27.94 -23.15
CA ARG A 530 11.16 26.81 -24.08
C ARG A 530 10.01 25.84 -23.85
N TRP A 531 9.33 25.48 -24.93
CA TRP A 531 8.19 24.57 -24.93
C TRP A 531 8.67 23.13 -25.06
N THR A 532 8.02 22.20 -24.37
CA THR A 532 8.25 20.76 -24.57
C THR A 532 7.63 20.33 -25.90
N GLU A 533 8.40 19.69 -26.77
CA GLU A 533 8.08 19.46 -28.19
C GLU A 533 7.04 18.35 -28.44
N GLU A 534 5.92 18.37 -27.72
CA GLU A 534 4.70 17.60 -28.04
C GLU A 534 3.57 18.60 -28.36
N ASP A 535 3.51 18.96 -29.65
CA ASP A 535 2.34 19.43 -30.42
C ASP A 535 2.80 20.36 -31.56
N ARG A 536 3.35 19.77 -32.63
CA ARG A 536 3.44 20.44 -33.94
C ARG A 536 2.25 20.01 -34.80
N GLU A 537 1.12 20.69 -34.62
CA GLU A 537 0.22 20.97 -35.74
C GLU A 537 0.04 22.49 -35.87
N ALA A 538 0.10 22.96 -37.11
CA ALA A 538 0.45 24.31 -37.50
C ALA A 538 -0.67 25.34 -37.28
N THR A 539 -0.32 26.49 -36.71
CA THR A 539 -0.75 27.80 -37.23
C THR A 539 0.30 28.86 -36.88
N ALA A 540 0.84 29.51 -37.91
CA ALA A 540 1.74 30.64 -37.80
C ALA A 540 0.99 31.87 -37.28
N ASP A 541 1.36 32.36 -36.10
CA ASP A 541 1.43 33.79 -35.81
C ASP A 541 2.31 34.00 -34.57
N ASP A 542 3.60 34.26 -34.79
CA ASP A 542 4.53 34.69 -33.75
C ASP A 542 4.29 36.19 -33.50
N SER A 543 3.56 36.49 -32.44
CA SER A 543 3.61 37.80 -31.80
C SER A 543 3.82 37.61 -30.29
N PRO A 544 4.87 38.20 -29.69
CA PRO A 544 5.02 38.19 -28.24
C PRO A 544 3.91 39.04 -27.61
N ILE A 545 3.18 38.46 -26.66
CA ILE A 545 2.28 39.20 -25.77
C ILE A 545 3.13 39.63 -24.56
N ASP A 546 3.14 40.94 -24.29
CA ASP A 546 3.81 41.64 -23.19
C ASP A 546 3.40 41.13 -21.80
#